data_AF-A0A915I4H7-F1
#
_entry.id   AF-A0A915I4H7-F1
#
_cell.length_a   1.000
_cell.length_b   1.000
_cell.length_c   1.000
_cell.angle_alpha   90.00
_cell.angle_beta   90.00
_cell.angle_gamma   90.00
#
_symmetry.space_group_name_H-M   'P 1'
#
loop_
_entity.id
_entity.type
_entity.pdbx_description
1 polymer ?
#
loop_
_entity_poly.entity_id
_entity_poly.type
_entity_poly.pdbx_seq_one_letter_code
_entity_poly.pdbx_strand_id
1 'polypeptide(L)'
;MLKIFALLLLAAYVRSDCPQFGDWLPWTQHCLWVPLASMRKDLADACQTTINMTRTGPAFPLPPGFQLPEKCGHCSFKVRCRKRDKQEGCFSLEPQKETCHEFGDVCSIAPHPKIGCRWGLLFAALKNCANRADLADWRREGLRKFAEGLPEMNCFDKDGQCKCCCHPYRPNEEGTACIKEEEAKCEPFGQFNEWSQCLWYPLKDIAEGLKSHCQLDVQATLPPNLMPTPPGLKIPEKCGYCSFKARCRKRDRKEGCFHIDGEKKACGPDDCPTCGDVCTVPKIGESCDWGKTIGKALMSKAEAFTGVMPYWKRRGVHQLMRHLPYGECKEVGGQCKCCCHPYQPNEDGTKCVLTPMCSFDPSH
;
A
#
# COMPACT_ATOMS: atom_id res chain seq x y z
N MET A 1 -46.65 8.61 -24.93
CA MET A 1 -45.32 9.26 -25.00
C MET A 1 -45.19 10.32 -23.90
N LEU A 2 -45.07 9.92 -22.62
CA LEU A 2 -44.56 10.77 -21.51
C LEU A 2 -44.53 9.97 -20.17
N LYS A 3 -43.91 8.78 -20.18
CA LYS A 3 -43.67 7.96 -18.95
C LYS A 3 -42.20 7.52 -18.84
N ILE A 4 -41.27 8.26 -19.45
CA ILE A 4 -39.83 7.94 -19.50
C ILE A 4 -39.00 9.19 -19.16
N PHE A 5 -39.39 9.97 -18.14
CA PHE A 5 -38.56 11.10 -17.69
C PHE A 5 -38.43 11.26 -16.16
N ALA A 6 -39.18 10.49 -15.36
CA ALA A 6 -39.12 10.59 -13.90
C ALA A 6 -38.16 9.57 -13.23
N LEU A 7 -37.54 8.66 -14.00
CA LEU A 7 -36.63 7.62 -13.48
C LEU A 7 -35.14 7.90 -13.77
N LEU A 8 -34.82 9.05 -14.37
CA LEU A 8 -33.44 9.49 -14.66
C LEU A 8 -32.90 10.54 -13.66
N LEU A 9 -33.60 10.79 -12.55
CA LEU A 9 -33.19 11.76 -11.52
C LEU A 9 -32.93 11.14 -10.13
N LEU A 10 -32.71 9.83 -10.04
CA LEU A 10 -32.24 9.15 -8.83
C LEU A 10 -30.74 8.81 -8.84
N ALA A 11 -29.99 9.33 -9.81
CA ALA A 11 -28.53 9.40 -9.77
C ALA A 11 -28.04 10.82 -9.44
N ALA A 12 -28.85 11.58 -8.68
CA ALA A 12 -28.32 12.68 -7.89
C ALA A 12 -27.40 12.06 -6.83
N TYR A 13 -26.13 11.92 -7.20
CA TYR A 13 -25.01 11.78 -6.30
C TYR A 13 -25.30 12.69 -5.11
N VAL A 14 -25.62 12.10 -3.95
CA VAL A 14 -25.68 12.84 -2.70
C VAL A 14 -24.27 13.38 -2.53
N ARG A 15 -24.03 14.62 -2.97
CA ARG A 15 -23.00 15.45 -2.37
C ARG A 15 -23.45 15.51 -0.92
N SER A 16 -22.88 14.64 -0.09
CA SER A 16 -22.91 14.88 1.33
C SER A 16 -22.26 16.26 1.49
N ASP A 17 -23.06 17.26 1.85
CA ASP A 17 -22.55 18.54 2.30
C ASP A 17 -21.80 18.26 3.59
N CYS A 18 -20.55 17.82 3.44
CA CYS A 18 -19.72 17.50 4.57
C CYS A 18 -19.48 18.78 5.36
N PRO A 19 -19.42 18.70 6.70
CA PRO A 19 -19.05 19.83 7.52
C PRO A 19 -17.73 20.42 7.02
N GLN A 20 -17.63 21.75 7.06
CA GLN A 20 -16.38 22.39 6.69
C GLN A 20 -15.28 21.97 7.66
N PHE A 21 -14.06 21.84 7.15
CA PHE A 21 -12.90 21.73 8.01
C PHE A 21 -12.72 23.04 8.77
N GLY A 22 -12.44 22.93 10.07
CA GLY A 22 -11.93 24.05 10.84
C GLY A 22 -10.52 24.44 10.42
N ASP A 23 -9.94 25.34 11.21
CA ASP A 23 -8.58 25.83 10.96
C ASP A 23 -7.52 24.73 11.09
N TRP A 24 -6.39 25.01 10.46
CA TRP A 24 -5.20 24.18 10.62
C TRP A 24 -4.69 24.27 12.06
N LEU A 25 -4.53 23.11 12.69
CA LEU A 25 -3.75 22.98 13.91
C LEU A 25 -2.28 23.35 13.62
N PRO A 26 -1.50 23.73 14.66
CA PRO A 26 -0.09 24.04 14.48
C PRO A 26 0.69 22.88 13.87
N TRP A 27 1.79 23.21 13.18
CA TRP A 27 2.79 22.22 12.81
C TRP A 27 3.37 21.54 14.05
N THR A 28 3.77 20.28 13.89
CA THR A 28 4.56 19.60 14.91
C THR A 28 5.84 20.37 15.22
N GLN A 29 6.19 20.43 16.51
CA GLN A 29 7.33 21.20 17.00
C GLN A 29 8.66 20.67 16.45
N HIS A 30 8.75 19.35 16.29
CA HIS A 30 9.87 18.65 15.69
C HIS A 30 9.48 17.94 14.40
N CYS A 31 10.49 17.58 13.61
CA CYS A 31 10.33 16.72 12.46
C CYS A 31 10.17 15.27 12.91
N LEU A 32 9.11 14.61 12.43
CA LEU A 32 8.76 13.24 12.75
C LEU A 32 9.82 12.28 12.22
N TRP A 33 10.07 11.21 12.97
CA TRP A 33 11.05 10.19 12.60
C TRP A 33 10.62 8.80 13.07
N VAL A 34 11.12 7.78 12.39
CA VAL A 34 10.98 6.38 12.81
C VAL A 34 11.48 6.17 14.25
N PRO A 35 10.91 5.23 15.02
CA PRO A 35 10.06 4.11 14.59
C PRO A 35 8.62 4.52 14.27
N LEU A 36 7.90 3.68 13.49
CA LEU A 36 6.51 3.93 13.09
C LEU A 36 5.58 4.23 14.27
N ALA A 37 5.82 3.63 15.44
CA ALA A 37 5.04 3.87 16.65
C ALA A 37 5.16 5.33 17.14
N SER A 38 6.37 5.92 17.09
CA SER A 38 6.58 7.32 17.48
C SER A 38 5.90 8.26 16.49
N MET A 39 6.08 8.03 15.18
CA MET A 39 5.42 8.87 14.16
C MET A 39 3.90 8.82 14.27
N ARG A 40 3.32 7.65 14.58
CA ARG A 40 1.87 7.53 14.78
C ARG A 40 1.40 8.36 15.96
N LYS A 41 2.13 8.31 17.08
CA LYS A 41 1.83 9.10 18.27
C LYS A 41 1.90 10.60 17.94
N ASP A 42 3.01 11.06 17.38
CA ASP A 42 3.19 12.47 17.01
C ASP A 42 2.10 12.95 16.05
N LEU A 43 1.70 12.10 15.11
CA LEU A 43 0.64 12.39 14.15
C LEU A 43 -0.74 12.43 14.81
N ALA A 44 -1.01 11.56 15.78
CA ALA A 44 -2.24 11.61 16.56
C ALA A 44 -2.32 12.85 17.44
N ASP A 45 -1.22 13.22 18.08
CA ASP A 45 -1.09 14.42 18.89
C ASP A 45 -1.30 15.67 18.00
N ALA A 46 -0.67 15.72 16.82
CA ALA A 46 -0.85 16.79 15.84
C ALA A 46 -2.29 16.90 15.30
N CYS A 47 -2.98 15.77 15.21
CA CYS A 47 -4.39 15.71 14.80
C CYS A 47 -5.37 15.78 15.99
N GLN A 48 -4.88 15.92 17.23
CA GLN A 48 -5.67 15.84 18.46
C GLN A 48 -6.69 14.69 18.43
N THR A 49 -6.22 13.49 18.10
CA THR A 49 -7.02 12.28 18.02
C THR A 49 -6.44 11.21 18.93
N THR A 50 -7.27 10.29 19.41
CA THR A 50 -6.80 9.20 20.27
C THR A 50 -6.44 8.00 19.40
N ILE A 51 -5.19 7.54 19.47
CA ILE A 51 -4.81 6.24 18.91
C ILE A 51 -4.86 5.21 20.04
N ASN A 52 -5.63 4.15 19.83
CA ASN A 52 -5.53 2.98 20.69
C ASN A 52 -4.21 2.22 20.38
N MET A 53 -3.14 2.60 21.08
CA MET A 53 -1.81 2.01 20.95
C MET A 53 -1.74 0.54 21.44
N THR A 54 -2.73 0.06 22.21
CA THR A 54 -2.71 -1.33 22.72
C THR A 54 -2.98 -2.38 21.65
N ARG A 55 -3.66 -2.01 20.55
CA ARG A 55 -3.84 -2.90 19.39
C ARG A 55 -2.72 -2.78 18.36
N THR A 56 -1.86 -1.79 18.50
CA THR A 56 -0.71 -1.58 17.62
C THR A 56 0.48 -2.36 18.17
N GLY A 57 0.48 -3.67 17.94
CA GLY A 57 1.73 -4.44 17.98
C GLY A 57 2.80 -3.79 17.09
N PRO A 58 4.09 -4.17 17.21
CA PRO A 58 5.15 -3.58 16.42
C PRO A 58 4.82 -3.74 14.94
N ALA A 59 4.41 -2.64 14.31
CA ALA A 59 3.85 -2.60 12.95
C ALA A 59 4.77 -3.29 11.94
N PHE A 60 6.08 -3.24 12.22
CA PHE A 60 7.08 -4.23 11.88
C PHE A 60 8.09 -4.23 13.05
N PRO A 61 8.37 -5.37 13.71
CA PRO A 61 9.46 -5.40 14.68
C PRO A 61 10.76 -5.12 13.93
N LEU A 62 11.44 -4.03 14.29
CA LEU A 62 12.82 -3.84 13.91
C LEU A 62 13.61 -5.06 14.41
N PRO A 63 14.59 -5.58 13.65
CA PRO A 63 15.40 -6.70 14.10
C PRO A 63 15.98 -6.43 15.50
N PRO A 64 16.10 -7.45 16.37
CA PRO A 64 16.77 -7.27 17.67
C PRO A 64 18.15 -6.64 17.48
N GLY A 65 18.45 -5.59 18.25
CA GLY A 65 19.72 -4.84 18.15
C GLY A 65 19.83 -3.88 16.97
N PHE A 66 18.77 -3.71 16.16
CA PHE A 66 18.77 -2.73 15.07
C PHE A 66 18.78 -1.30 15.62
N GLN A 67 19.82 -0.55 15.28
CA GLN A 67 19.92 0.86 15.62
C GLN A 67 19.25 1.69 14.53
N LEU A 68 18.26 2.50 14.92
CA LEU A 68 17.67 3.48 14.03
C LEU A 68 18.71 4.56 13.72
N PRO A 69 18.91 4.92 12.44
CA PRO A 69 19.76 6.06 12.11
C PRO A 69 19.13 7.36 12.63
N GLU A 70 19.97 8.40 12.75
CA GLU A 70 19.47 9.77 12.89
C GLU A 70 18.63 10.19 11.68
N LYS A 71 17.95 11.34 11.78
CA LYS A 71 17.13 11.88 10.68
C LYS A 71 18.01 12.11 9.45
N CYS A 72 17.59 11.58 8.32
CA CYS A 72 18.36 11.60 7.08
C CYS A 72 17.46 11.48 5.84
N GLY A 73 18.08 11.64 4.66
CA GLY A 73 17.57 11.24 3.36
C GLY A 73 16.35 12.01 2.89
N HIS A 74 16.09 13.21 3.43
CA HIS A 74 14.84 13.95 3.24
C HIS A 74 13.60 13.12 3.64
N CYS A 75 13.76 12.15 4.56
CA CYS A 75 12.68 11.27 4.99
C CYS A 75 11.93 11.78 6.23
N SER A 76 12.46 12.78 6.92
CA SER A 76 11.81 13.41 8.07
C SER A 76 10.88 14.53 7.62
N PHE A 77 9.77 14.73 8.33
CA PHE A 77 8.75 15.70 7.93
C PHE A 77 8.02 16.28 9.14
N LYS A 78 7.51 17.51 9.02
CA LYS A 78 6.49 18.05 9.91
C LYS A 78 5.11 17.69 9.39
N VAL A 79 4.16 17.61 10.31
CA VAL A 79 2.75 17.43 9.96
C VAL A 79 1.90 18.44 10.72
N ARG A 80 0.80 18.86 10.11
CA ARG A 80 -0.31 19.51 10.78
C ARG A 80 -1.61 18.92 10.28
N CYS A 81 -2.69 19.06 11.04
CA CYS A 81 -3.99 18.55 10.66
C CYS A 81 -5.06 19.61 10.78
N ARG A 82 -6.13 19.46 10.02
CA ARG A 82 -7.41 20.11 10.32
C ARG A 82 -8.49 19.05 10.48
N LYS A 83 -9.53 19.41 11.23
CA LYS A 83 -10.61 18.50 11.62
C LYS A 83 -11.96 19.07 11.18
N ARG A 84 -12.91 18.18 10.97
CA ARG A 84 -14.34 18.50 10.83
C ARG A 84 -15.16 17.52 11.65
N ASP A 85 -16.43 17.85 11.86
CA ASP A 85 -17.35 16.96 12.54
C ASP A 85 -17.50 15.63 11.78
N LYS A 86 -17.60 14.54 12.55
CA LYS A 86 -17.75 13.19 12.01
C LYS A 86 -19.13 13.05 11.39
N GLN A 87 -19.18 12.68 10.11
CA GLN A 87 -20.43 12.42 9.39
C GLN A 87 -20.21 11.26 8.42
N GLU A 88 -21.21 10.40 8.25
CA GLU A 88 -21.17 9.32 7.26
C GLU A 88 -20.97 9.90 5.85
N GLY A 89 -20.06 9.32 5.07
CA GLY A 89 -19.62 9.88 3.80
C GLY A 89 -18.51 10.93 3.90
N CYS A 90 -18.10 11.35 5.11
CA CYS A 90 -17.19 12.47 5.33
C CYS A 90 -16.03 12.09 6.26
N PHE A 91 -14.84 11.87 5.68
CA PHE A 91 -13.62 11.64 6.47
C PHE A 91 -13.26 12.88 7.32
N SER A 92 -13.05 12.73 8.61
CA SER A 92 -13.02 13.85 9.58
C SER A 92 -11.67 14.55 9.73
N LEU A 93 -10.60 14.02 9.11
CA LEU A 93 -9.24 14.52 9.28
C LEU A 93 -8.60 14.81 7.92
N GLU A 94 -7.86 15.90 7.85
CA GLU A 94 -7.00 16.18 6.70
C GLU A 94 -5.60 16.56 7.17
N PRO A 95 -4.58 15.74 6.88
CA PRO A 95 -3.20 16.07 7.19
C PRO A 95 -2.55 16.91 6.07
N GLN A 96 -1.62 17.77 6.46
CA GLN A 96 -0.67 18.42 5.57
C GLN A 96 0.74 18.14 6.07
N LYS A 97 1.65 17.85 5.13
CA LYS A 97 3.06 17.56 5.43
C LYS A 97 4.00 18.61 4.85
N GLU A 98 5.16 18.74 5.47
CA GLU A 98 6.29 19.51 4.98
C GLU A 98 7.57 18.73 5.25
N THR A 99 8.37 18.48 4.20
CA THR A 99 9.63 17.75 4.34
C THR A 99 10.67 18.60 5.04
N CYS A 100 11.37 18.02 6.02
CA CYS A 100 12.47 18.69 6.71
C CYS A 100 13.77 18.48 5.93
N HIS A 101 14.09 19.43 5.07
CA HIS A 101 15.21 19.33 4.14
C HIS A 101 16.59 19.47 4.80
N GLU A 102 16.65 20.00 6.02
CA GLU A 102 17.86 20.05 6.84
C GLU A 102 18.43 18.67 7.17
N PHE A 103 17.60 17.61 7.09
CA PHE A 103 18.01 16.22 7.23
C PHE A 103 18.20 15.55 5.87
N GLY A 104 19.00 16.20 5.01
CA GLY A 104 19.17 15.84 3.59
C GLY A 104 20.24 14.79 3.30
N ASP A 105 21.16 14.54 4.22
CA ASP A 105 22.26 13.59 4.03
C ASP A 105 21.73 12.18 3.75
N VAL A 106 22.39 11.43 2.87
CA VAL A 106 21.94 10.08 2.50
C VAL A 106 21.85 9.17 3.74
N CYS A 107 20.72 8.50 3.91
CA CYS A 107 20.59 7.53 4.98
C CYS A 107 21.48 6.32 4.70
N SER A 108 22.26 5.88 5.70
CA SER A 108 22.95 4.59 5.69
C SER A 108 22.31 3.68 6.73
N ILE A 109 21.67 2.60 6.26
CA ILE A 109 20.83 1.74 7.08
C ILE A 109 21.27 0.29 6.89
N ALA A 110 21.36 -0.50 7.96
CA ALA A 110 21.65 -1.92 7.81
C ALA A 110 20.57 -2.63 6.96
N PRO A 111 20.90 -3.65 6.15
CA PRO A 111 19.92 -4.45 5.44
C PRO A 111 18.93 -5.14 6.38
N HIS A 112 17.63 -5.10 6.05
CA HIS A 112 16.63 -5.81 6.82
C HIS A 112 16.74 -7.33 6.58
N PRO A 113 16.73 -8.20 7.61
CA PRO A 113 16.94 -9.65 7.46
C PRO A 113 16.00 -10.34 6.47
N LYS A 114 14.77 -9.85 6.33
CA LYS A 114 13.75 -10.45 5.43
C LYS A 114 13.65 -9.80 4.05
N ILE A 115 13.96 -8.50 3.94
CA ILE A 115 13.65 -7.71 2.73
C ILE A 115 14.88 -7.00 2.14
N GLY A 116 16.07 -7.17 2.75
CA GLY A 116 17.30 -6.50 2.35
C GLY A 116 17.15 -4.98 2.44
N CYS A 117 17.61 -4.27 1.41
CA CYS A 117 17.50 -2.81 1.34
C CYS A 117 16.13 -2.29 0.91
N ARG A 118 15.06 -3.08 0.98
CA ARG A 118 13.72 -2.66 0.52
C ARG A 118 12.89 -2.02 1.63
N TRP A 119 13.50 -1.09 2.37
CA TRP A 119 12.88 -0.39 3.50
C TRP A 119 11.57 0.35 3.13
N GLY A 120 11.43 0.80 1.88
CA GLY A 120 10.19 1.38 1.36
C GLY A 120 8.97 0.45 1.41
N LEU A 121 9.15 -0.88 1.47
CA LEU A 121 8.04 -1.83 1.59
C LEU A 121 7.29 -1.70 2.92
N LEU A 122 7.95 -1.22 3.99
CA LEU A 122 7.31 -1.03 5.30
C LEU A 122 6.22 0.05 5.22
N PHE A 123 6.55 1.19 4.60
CA PHE A 123 5.59 2.27 4.38
C PHE A 123 4.52 1.90 3.34
N ALA A 124 4.87 1.08 2.34
CA ALA A 124 3.90 0.56 1.38
C ALA A 124 2.86 -0.37 2.06
N ALA A 125 3.29 -1.19 3.02
CA ALA A 125 2.37 -2.04 3.79
C ALA A 125 1.35 -1.20 4.59
N LEU A 126 1.76 -0.07 5.16
CA LEU A 126 0.84 0.89 5.80
C LEU A 126 -0.18 1.46 4.82
N LYS A 127 0.24 1.86 3.63
CA LYS A 127 -0.67 2.35 2.58
C LYS A 127 -1.72 1.29 2.23
N ASN A 128 -1.32 0.03 2.20
CA ASN A 128 -2.22 -1.08 1.92
C ASN A 128 -3.23 -1.38 3.06
N CYS A 129 -3.12 -0.77 4.24
CA CYS A 129 -4.16 -0.86 5.27
C CYS A 129 -5.49 -0.26 4.79
N ALA A 130 -5.44 0.71 3.87
CA ALA A 130 -6.64 1.26 3.25
C ALA A 130 -7.33 0.26 2.31
N ASN A 131 -6.71 -0.87 1.94
CA ASN A 131 -7.27 -1.84 0.98
C ASN A 131 -8.27 -2.84 1.60
N ARG A 132 -8.63 -2.69 2.87
CA ARG A 132 -9.60 -3.56 3.58
C ARG A 132 -10.94 -3.69 2.84
N ALA A 133 -11.59 -4.84 2.97
CA ALA A 133 -12.89 -5.11 2.33
C ALA A 133 -14.02 -4.27 2.94
N ASP A 134 -13.99 -4.10 4.27
CA ASP A 134 -15.04 -3.48 5.08
C ASP A 134 -15.02 -1.94 5.08
N LEU A 135 -14.04 -1.32 4.43
CA LEU A 135 -13.98 0.14 4.31
C LEU A 135 -14.89 0.66 3.19
N ALA A 136 -15.79 1.58 3.54
CA ALA A 136 -16.46 2.44 2.57
C ALA A 136 -15.45 3.29 1.77
N ASP A 137 -15.79 3.64 0.53
CA ASP A 137 -14.87 4.34 -0.38
C ASP A 137 -14.40 5.69 0.16
N TRP A 138 -15.26 6.43 0.87
CA TRP A 138 -14.89 7.71 1.50
C TRP A 138 -13.88 7.54 2.65
N ARG A 139 -13.96 6.44 3.42
CA ARG A 139 -12.97 6.11 4.46
C ARG A 139 -11.65 5.66 3.84
N ARG A 140 -11.72 4.84 2.79
CA ARG A 140 -10.57 4.39 2.01
C ARG A 140 -9.78 5.58 1.47
N GLU A 141 -10.46 6.55 0.85
CA GLU A 141 -9.84 7.76 0.32
C GLU A 141 -9.20 8.62 1.43
N GLY A 142 -9.89 8.80 2.56
CA GLY A 142 -9.34 9.52 3.70
C GLY A 142 -8.06 8.89 4.26
N LEU A 143 -8.08 7.58 4.47
CA LEU A 143 -6.90 6.81 4.89
C LEU A 143 -5.77 6.84 3.85
N ARG A 144 -6.11 6.83 2.56
CA ARG A 144 -5.15 6.93 1.46
C ARG A 144 -4.42 8.28 1.48
N LYS A 145 -5.15 9.39 1.57
CA LYS A 145 -4.57 10.74 1.71
C LYS A 145 -3.65 10.85 2.94
N PHE A 146 -4.06 10.22 4.03
CA PHE A 146 -3.25 10.16 5.24
C PHE A 146 -1.96 9.36 5.03
N ALA A 147 -2.04 8.22 4.33
CA ALA A 147 -0.88 7.38 4.04
C ALA A 147 0.02 7.94 2.93
N GLU A 148 -0.50 8.75 1.98
CA GLU A 148 0.29 9.55 1.03
C GLU A 148 1.20 10.57 1.74
N GLY A 149 0.81 10.95 2.96
CA GLY A 149 1.65 11.74 3.87
C GLY A 149 2.95 11.04 4.25
N LEU A 150 3.00 9.70 4.25
CA LEU A 150 4.18 8.96 4.67
C LEU A 150 5.32 9.05 3.65
N PRO A 151 6.59 9.11 4.10
CA PRO A 151 7.75 9.15 3.21
C PRO A 151 7.80 7.93 2.29
N GLU A 152 8.04 8.16 1.00
CA GLU A 152 8.31 7.09 0.04
C GLU A 152 9.83 6.91 -0.11
N MET A 153 10.36 5.92 0.61
CA MET A 153 11.80 5.66 0.69
C MET A 153 12.29 4.81 -0.47
N ASN A 154 13.35 5.27 -1.14
CA ASN A 154 14.06 4.59 -2.21
C ASN A 154 15.45 4.23 -1.72
N CYS A 155 15.84 2.97 -1.88
CA CYS A 155 17.08 2.44 -1.33
C CYS A 155 17.76 1.51 -2.30
N PHE A 156 19.08 1.41 -2.23
CA PHE A 156 19.85 0.35 -2.88
C PHE A 156 20.99 -0.13 -1.97
N ASP A 157 21.50 -1.33 -2.22
CA ASP A 157 22.63 -1.90 -1.49
C ASP A 157 23.95 -1.36 -2.04
N LYS A 158 24.80 -0.84 -1.15
CA LYS A 158 26.16 -0.38 -1.43
C LYS A 158 27.05 -0.72 -0.26
N ASP A 159 28.07 -1.53 -0.51
CA ASP A 159 29.07 -1.92 0.48
C ASP A 159 28.46 -2.52 1.77
N GLY A 160 27.40 -3.33 1.60
CA GLY A 160 26.69 -3.98 2.71
C GLY A 160 25.79 -3.05 3.54
N GLN A 161 25.54 -1.83 3.05
CA GLN A 161 24.63 -0.86 3.66
C GLN A 161 23.56 -0.42 2.65
N CYS A 162 22.37 -0.14 3.15
CA CYS A 162 21.30 0.42 2.37
C CYS A 162 21.41 1.94 2.33
N LYS A 163 21.66 2.47 1.15
CA LYS A 163 21.71 3.91 0.90
C LYS A 163 20.32 4.38 0.49
N CYS A 164 19.71 5.26 1.28
CA CYS A 164 18.30 5.60 1.14
C CYS A 164 18.04 7.11 1.11
N CYS A 165 17.08 7.52 0.27
CA CYS A 165 16.49 8.86 0.26
C CYS A 165 14.98 8.75 0.03
N CYS A 166 14.22 9.75 0.44
CA CYS A 166 12.77 9.80 0.24
C CYS A 166 12.37 10.72 -0.90
N HIS A 167 11.38 10.27 -1.68
CA HIS A 167 10.82 11.02 -2.80
C HIS A 167 10.43 12.46 -2.38
N PRO A 168 10.79 13.51 -3.16
CA PRO A 168 11.27 13.49 -4.56
C PRO A 168 12.77 13.24 -4.77
N TYR A 169 13.48 12.82 -3.73
CA TYR A 169 14.90 12.50 -3.81
C TYR A 169 15.13 11.01 -3.96
N ARG A 170 16.26 10.68 -4.59
CA ARG A 170 16.83 9.34 -4.60
C ARG A 170 18.34 9.41 -4.31
N PRO A 171 18.94 8.30 -3.86
CA PRO A 171 20.39 8.19 -3.84
C PRO A 171 21.00 8.38 -5.25
N ASN A 172 22.16 9.02 -5.34
CA ASN A 172 23.03 8.94 -6.51
C ASN A 172 23.63 7.52 -6.64
N GLU A 173 24.31 7.25 -7.76
CA GLU A 173 24.86 5.92 -8.08
C GLU A 173 25.91 5.47 -7.06
N GLU A 174 26.67 6.42 -6.49
CA GLU A 174 27.68 6.16 -5.47
C GLU A 174 27.08 5.97 -4.07
N GLY A 175 25.82 6.38 -3.85
CA GLY A 175 25.16 6.29 -2.56
C GLY A 175 25.73 7.24 -1.51
N THR A 176 26.23 8.40 -1.95
CA THR A 176 26.86 9.44 -1.13
C THR A 176 26.00 10.68 -0.96
N ALA A 177 25.01 10.91 -1.83
CA ALA A 177 24.14 12.08 -1.78
C ALA A 177 22.70 11.76 -2.20
N CYS A 178 21.76 12.56 -1.72
CA CYS A 178 20.39 12.57 -2.21
C CYS A 178 20.26 13.59 -3.34
N ILE A 179 19.92 13.11 -4.53
CA ILE A 179 19.65 13.95 -5.70
C ILE A 179 18.15 14.06 -5.94
N LYS A 180 17.70 15.30 -6.19
CA LYS A 180 16.30 15.58 -6.50
C LYS A 180 16.03 15.18 -7.94
N GLU A 181 14.94 14.48 -8.16
CA GLU A 181 14.52 14.18 -9.52
C GLU A 181 13.80 15.36 -10.15
N GLU A 182 14.04 15.56 -11.45
CA GLU A 182 13.23 16.48 -12.24
C GLU A 182 11.83 15.87 -12.41
N GLU A 183 10.88 16.40 -11.66
CA GLU A 183 9.47 16.04 -11.83
C GLU A 183 8.97 16.68 -13.14
N ALA A 184 8.65 15.84 -14.12
CA ALA A 184 7.95 16.29 -15.29
C ALA A 184 6.60 16.90 -14.86
N LYS A 185 6.24 18.04 -15.46
CA LYS A 185 4.88 18.59 -15.33
C LYS A 185 3.92 17.65 -16.05
N CYS A 186 3.24 16.81 -15.30
CA CYS A 186 2.31 15.84 -15.85
C CYS A 186 0.88 16.37 -15.83
N GLU A 187 0.09 15.98 -16.83
CA GLU A 187 -1.34 16.22 -16.82
C GLU A 187 -1.99 15.53 -15.60
N PRO A 188 -3.08 16.11 -15.06
CA PRO A 188 -3.85 15.48 -14.01
C PRO A 188 -4.41 14.15 -14.50
N PHE A 189 -4.54 13.19 -13.58
CA PHE A 189 -5.29 11.98 -13.88
C PHE A 189 -6.77 12.30 -14.06
N GLY A 190 -7.42 11.58 -14.99
CA GLY A 190 -8.86 11.55 -15.10
C GLY A 190 -9.53 10.88 -13.90
N GLN A 191 -10.82 10.62 -14.02
CA GLN A 191 -11.58 9.92 -13.00
C GLN A 191 -11.21 8.43 -12.95
N PHE A 192 -11.37 7.82 -11.79
CA PHE A 192 -11.33 6.36 -11.67
C PHE A 192 -12.51 5.75 -12.41
N ASN A 193 -12.28 4.62 -13.07
CA ASN A 193 -13.36 3.75 -13.52
C ASN A 193 -14.03 3.04 -12.33
N GLU A 194 -15.11 2.32 -12.62
CA GLU A 194 -15.78 1.47 -11.62
C GLU A 194 -14.87 0.35 -11.11
N TRP A 195 -15.20 -0.21 -9.95
CA TRP A 195 -14.49 -1.37 -9.41
C TRP A 195 -14.67 -2.61 -10.31
N SER A 196 -13.59 -3.36 -10.53
CA SER A 196 -13.62 -4.64 -11.21
C SER A 196 -14.41 -5.71 -10.44
N GLN A 197 -14.66 -6.84 -11.10
CA GLN A 197 -14.98 -8.09 -10.39
C GLN A 197 -13.82 -8.53 -9.48
N CYS A 198 -14.09 -9.42 -8.53
CA CYS A 198 -13.07 -10.01 -7.67
C CYS A 198 -12.07 -10.86 -8.47
N LEU A 199 -10.86 -10.33 -8.66
CA LEU A 199 -9.75 -10.96 -9.36
C LEU A 199 -9.14 -12.07 -8.49
N TRP A 200 -8.74 -13.18 -9.12
CA TRP A 200 -8.23 -14.35 -8.43
C TRP A 200 -7.12 -15.04 -9.21
N TYR A 201 -6.31 -15.80 -8.48
CA TYR A 201 -5.24 -16.62 -9.05
C TYR A 201 -5.78 -17.61 -10.09
N PRO A 202 -4.93 -18.07 -11.03
CA PRO A 202 -3.48 -17.84 -11.16
C PRO A 202 -3.09 -16.39 -11.52
N LEU A 203 -1.82 -16.03 -11.33
CA LEU A 203 -1.33 -14.66 -11.60
C LEU A 203 -1.59 -14.18 -13.03
N LYS A 204 -1.62 -15.10 -14.01
CA LYS A 204 -1.95 -14.79 -15.41
C LYS A 204 -3.39 -14.27 -15.54
N ASP A 205 -4.35 -14.86 -14.84
CA ASP A 205 -5.76 -14.49 -14.89
C ASP A 205 -5.97 -13.12 -14.20
N ILE A 206 -5.25 -12.86 -13.11
CA ILE A 206 -5.19 -11.54 -12.49
C ILE A 206 -4.68 -10.50 -13.49
N ALA A 207 -3.58 -10.80 -14.21
CA ALA A 207 -3.00 -9.89 -15.18
C ALA A 207 -3.94 -9.63 -16.37
N GLU A 208 -4.64 -10.65 -16.87
CA GLU A 208 -5.66 -10.52 -17.91
C GLU A 208 -6.89 -9.73 -17.45
N GLY A 209 -7.31 -9.92 -16.20
CA GLY A 209 -8.37 -9.13 -15.58
C GLY A 209 -7.99 -7.66 -15.44
N LEU A 210 -6.77 -7.37 -14.97
CA LEU A 210 -6.25 -6.00 -14.92
C LEU A 210 -6.08 -5.41 -16.33
N LYS A 211 -5.63 -6.21 -17.30
CA LYS A 211 -5.53 -5.80 -18.71
C LYS A 211 -6.87 -5.36 -19.25
N SER A 212 -7.89 -6.20 -19.13
CA SER A 212 -9.21 -5.92 -19.71
C SER A 212 -9.89 -4.75 -18.99
N HIS A 213 -9.81 -4.71 -17.66
CA HIS A 213 -10.49 -3.70 -16.86
C HIS A 213 -9.84 -2.31 -16.93
N CYS A 214 -8.50 -2.27 -16.84
CA CYS A 214 -7.74 -1.01 -16.83
C CYS A 214 -7.15 -0.66 -18.20
N GLN A 215 -7.39 -1.48 -19.24
CA GLN A 215 -6.74 -1.40 -20.57
C GLN A 215 -5.22 -1.15 -20.42
N LEU A 216 -4.60 -1.95 -19.55
CA LEU A 216 -3.16 -1.90 -19.29
C LEU A 216 -2.42 -2.50 -20.47
N ASP A 217 -1.32 -1.86 -20.87
CA ASP A 217 -0.30 -2.56 -21.63
C ASP A 217 0.49 -3.46 -20.67
N VAL A 218 0.03 -4.70 -20.53
CA VAL A 218 0.62 -5.69 -19.61
C VAL A 218 2.11 -5.92 -19.90
N GLN A 219 2.54 -5.89 -21.17
CA GLN A 219 3.94 -6.11 -21.51
C GLN A 219 4.84 -4.95 -21.06
N ALA A 220 4.28 -3.73 -21.03
CA ALA A 220 4.99 -2.55 -20.53
C ALA A 220 4.89 -2.38 -19.00
N THR A 221 4.02 -3.13 -18.32
CA THR A 221 3.57 -2.83 -16.96
C THR A 221 3.78 -3.98 -15.97
N LEU A 222 3.79 -5.22 -16.43
CA LEU A 222 4.03 -6.40 -15.61
C LEU A 222 5.20 -7.22 -16.16
N PRO A 223 5.99 -7.91 -15.32
CA PRO A 223 7.10 -8.73 -15.80
C PRO A 223 6.61 -9.82 -16.78
N PRO A 224 7.33 -10.05 -17.89
CA PRO A 224 7.02 -11.16 -18.79
C PRO A 224 7.19 -12.49 -18.04
N ASN A 225 6.34 -13.47 -18.36
CA ASN A 225 6.32 -14.78 -17.70
C ASN A 225 6.15 -14.66 -16.18
N LEU A 226 5.00 -14.09 -15.77
CA LEU A 226 4.51 -14.11 -14.39
C LEU A 226 4.68 -15.51 -13.81
N MET A 227 5.09 -15.57 -12.54
CA MET A 227 5.53 -16.84 -11.97
C MET A 227 4.44 -17.91 -12.10
N PRO A 228 4.78 -19.08 -12.65
CA PRO A 228 3.82 -20.16 -12.76
C PRO A 228 3.39 -20.60 -11.35
N THR A 229 2.16 -21.07 -11.26
CA THR A 229 1.70 -21.78 -10.05
C THR A 229 2.67 -22.93 -9.78
N PRO A 230 3.19 -23.06 -8.54
CA PRO A 230 4.08 -24.17 -8.21
C PRO A 230 3.45 -25.52 -8.57
N PRO A 231 4.23 -26.49 -9.09
CA PRO A 231 3.73 -27.83 -9.35
C PRO A 231 3.07 -28.44 -8.11
N GLY A 232 1.88 -29.02 -8.29
CA GLY A 232 1.11 -29.64 -7.20
C GLY A 232 0.26 -28.68 -6.35
N LEU A 233 0.41 -27.36 -6.50
CA LEU A 233 -0.45 -26.40 -5.79
C LEU A 233 -1.82 -26.31 -6.50
N LYS A 234 -2.85 -26.85 -5.86
CA LYS A 234 -4.24 -26.60 -6.25
C LYS A 234 -4.66 -25.23 -5.71
N ILE A 235 -4.98 -24.31 -6.61
CA ILE A 235 -5.50 -22.99 -6.25
C ILE A 235 -6.92 -23.20 -5.68
N PRO A 236 -7.19 -22.84 -4.42
CA PRO A 236 -8.53 -22.97 -3.86
C PRO A 236 -9.49 -21.94 -4.44
N GLU A 237 -10.75 -22.02 -4.05
CA GLU A 237 -11.69 -20.90 -4.26
C GLU A 237 -11.20 -19.61 -3.58
N LYS A 238 -11.81 -18.48 -3.94
CA LYS A 238 -11.46 -17.16 -3.39
C LYS A 238 -11.58 -17.19 -1.87
N CYS A 239 -10.50 -16.85 -1.18
CA CYS A 239 -10.43 -16.91 0.27
C CYS A 239 -9.42 -15.91 0.82
N GLY A 240 -9.37 -15.80 2.15
CA GLY A 240 -8.31 -15.18 2.92
C GLY A 240 -8.19 -13.68 2.74
N TYR A 241 -9.24 -13.02 2.24
CA TYR A 241 -9.19 -11.65 1.74
C TYR A 241 -8.10 -11.44 0.65
N CYS A 242 -7.69 -12.52 -0.02
CA CYS A 242 -6.64 -12.50 -1.05
C CYS A 242 -7.18 -12.12 -2.43
N SER A 243 -8.47 -12.33 -2.68
CA SER A 243 -9.13 -11.83 -3.89
C SER A 243 -9.34 -10.34 -3.75
N PHE A 244 -9.31 -9.61 -4.86
CA PHE A 244 -9.43 -8.15 -4.81
C PHE A 244 -10.10 -7.58 -6.06
N LYS A 245 -10.75 -6.45 -5.88
CA LYS A 245 -11.19 -5.56 -6.95
C LYS A 245 -10.11 -4.51 -7.20
N ALA A 246 -9.98 -4.10 -8.45
CA ALA A 246 -9.15 -2.98 -8.86
C ALA A 246 -10.02 -1.92 -9.52
N ARG A 247 -9.59 -0.66 -9.43
CA ARG A 247 -10.05 0.41 -10.31
C ARG A 247 -8.85 1.25 -10.72
N CYS A 248 -8.92 1.88 -11.88
CA CYS A 248 -7.81 2.58 -12.49
C CYS A 248 -8.26 3.94 -13.04
N ARG A 249 -7.32 4.88 -13.05
CA ARG A 249 -7.43 6.16 -13.74
C ARG A 249 -6.23 6.36 -14.64
N LYS A 250 -6.41 7.16 -15.68
CA LYS A 250 -5.38 7.40 -16.70
C LYS A 250 -5.15 8.88 -16.91
N ARG A 251 -3.97 9.19 -17.40
CA ARG A 251 -3.60 10.47 -18.00
C ARG A 251 -2.88 10.21 -19.32
N ASP A 252 -2.68 11.26 -20.09
CA ASP A 252 -1.94 11.15 -21.35
C ASP A 252 -0.49 10.71 -21.11
N ARG A 253 0.04 9.94 -22.07
CA ARG A 253 1.42 9.47 -22.02
C ARG A 253 2.36 10.65 -22.29
N LYS A 254 3.29 10.88 -21.37
CA LYS A 254 4.34 11.90 -21.49
C LYS A 254 5.63 11.37 -20.86
N GLU A 255 6.77 11.69 -21.46
CA GLU A 255 8.08 11.36 -20.89
C GLU A 255 8.19 11.95 -19.47
N GLY A 256 8.71 11.18 -18.52
CA GLY A 256 8.73 11.56 -17.10
C GLY A 256 7.42 11.31 -16.35
N CYS A 257 6.33 10.93 -17.03
CA CYS A 257 5.00 10.79 -16.44
C CYS A 257 4.43 9.38 -16.61
N PHE A 258 4.38 8.61 -15.51
CA PHE A 258 3.69 7.33 -15.53
C PHE A 258 2.18 7.54 -15.70
N HIS A 259 1.57 6.89 -16.69
CA HIS A 259 0.26 7.30 -17.24
C HIS A 259 -0.95 6.60 -16.61
N ILE A 260 -0.72 5.70 -15.65
CA ILE A 260 -1.76 4.87 -15.03
C ILE A 260 -1.58 4.90 -13.52
N ASP A 261 -2.69 5.06 -12.82
CA ASP A 261 -2.77 4.91 -11.37
C ASP A 261 -3.91 3.94 -11.03
N GLY A 262 -3.74 3.19 -9.95
CA GLY A 262 -4.59 2.08 -9.58
C GLY A 262 -4.93 2.07 -8.10
N GLU A 263 -6.12 1.58 -7.78
CA GLU A 263 -6.54 1.31 -6.42
C GLU A 263 -6.95 -0.15 -6.26
N LYS A 264 -6.85 -0.64 -5.02
CA LYS A 264 -7.20 -2.00 -4.64
C LYS A 264 -8.23 -1.99 -3.51
N LYS A 265 -9.20 -2.89 -3.61
CA LYS A 265 -10.11 -3.25 -2.52
C LYS A 265 -10.11 -4.77 -2.38
N ALA A 266 -9.74 -5.29 -1.20
CA ALA A 266 -9.87 -6.72 -0.91
C ALA A 266 -11.34 -7.14 -0.99
N CYS A 267 -11.60 -8.35 -1.46
CA CYS A 267 -12.94 -8.94 -1.45
C CYS A 267 -13.18 -9.65 -0.12
N GLY A 268 -14.35 -9.39 0.49
CA GLY A 268 -14.77 -9.99 1.75
C GLY A 268 -16.05 -10.83 1.61
N PRO A 269 -16.69 -11.20 2.74
CA PRO A 269 -17.92 -12.00 2.74
C PRO A 269 -19.07 -11.38 1.92
N ASP A 270 -19.13 -10.05 1.84
CA ASP A 270 -20.15 -9.34 1.05
C ASP A 270 -19.91 -9.41 -0.47
N ASP A 271 -18.71 -9.81 -0.89
CA ASP A 271 -18.34 -9.92 -2.31
C ASP A 271 -18.45 -11.36 -2.84
N CYS A 272 -18.13 -12.36 -2.01
CA CYS A 272 -18.35 -13.77 -2.32
C CYS A 272 -18.37 -14.64 -1.05
N PRO A 273 -19.03 -15.83 -1.08
CA PRO A 273 -19.27 -16.63 0.12
C PRO A 273 -18.01 -17.02 0.90
N THR A 274 -16.92 -17.32 0.20
CA THR A 274 -15.66 -17.83 0.78
C THR A 274 -14.57 -16.76 0.89
N CYS A 275 -14.80 -15.56 0.35
CA CYS A 275 -13.77 -14.52 0.21
C CYS A 275 -13.17 -14.08 1.56
N GLY A 276 -13.94 -14.10 2.64
CA GLY A 276 -13.49 -13.77 4.00
C GLY A 276 -12.98 -14.95 4.83
N ASP A 277 -13.15 -16.19 4.37
CA ASP A 277 -12.73 -17.38 5.11
C ASP A 277 -11.22 -17.55 5.05
N VAL A 278 -10.60 -18.16 6.06
CA VAL A 278 -9.17 -18.46 6.00
C VAL A 278 -8.86 -19.42 4.84
N CYS A 279 -7.86 -19.09 4.02
CA CYS A 279 -7.43 -20.02 2.97
C CYS A 279 -6.79 -21.25 3.59
N THR A 280 -7.22 -22.44 3.18
CA THR A 280 -6.58 -23.70 3.55
C THR A 280 -5.91 -24.30 2.34
N VAL A 281 -4.59 -24.42 2.39
CA VAL A 281 -3.76 -24.89 1.28
C VAL A 281 -2.75 -25.93 1.77
N PRO A 282 -2.36 -26.89 0.91
CA PRO A 282 -1.36 -27.88 1.29
C PRO A 282 0.01 -27.23 1.47
N LYS A 283 0.88 -27.91 2.21
CA LYS A 283 2.31 -27.59 2.23
C LYS A 283 2.89 -27.79 0.83
N ILE A 284 3.90 -26.99 0.49
CA ILE A 284 4.75 -27.24 -0.68
C ILE A 284 6.09 -27.73 -0.14
N GLY A 285 6.42 -28.98 -0.43
CA GLY A 285 7.43 -29.71 0.36
C GLY A 285 6.96 -29.81 1.81
N GLU A 286 7.78 -29.37 2.75
CA GLU A 286 7.49 -29.43 4.18
C GLU A 286 7.09 -28.08 4.80
N SER A 287 6.86 -27.04 3.98
CA SER A 287 6.73 -25.66 4.47
C SER A 287 5.43 -24.96 4.06
N CYS A 288 4.96 -24.05 4.92
CA CYS A 288 3.93 -23.05 4.65
C CYS A 288 4.50 -21.67 4.28
N ASP A 289 5.83 -21.50 4.26
CA ASP A 289 6.48 -20.23 3.91
C ASP A 289 6.60 -20.01 2.39
N TRP A 290 6.06 -20.92 1.57
CA TRP A 290 6.12 -20.80 0.11
C TRP A 290 5.53 -19.49 -0.40
N GLY A 291 4.52 -18.91 0.25
CA GLY A 291 3.96 -17.60 -0.12
C GLY A 291 5.01 -16.48 -0.03
N LYS A 292 5.88 -16.53 0.98
CA LYS A 292 7.01 -15.61 1.12
C LYS A 292 8.06 -15.87 0.05
N THR A 293 8.38 -17.13 -0.24
CA THR A 293 9.32 -17.51 -1.30
C THR A 293 8.85 -17.04 -2.68
N ILE A 294 7.57 -17.26 -2.99
CA ILE A 294 6.95 -16.80 -4.24
C ILE A 294 6.96 -15.27 -4.30
N GLY A 295 6.55 -14.59 -3.23
CA GLY A 295 6.58 -13.13 -3.16
C GLY A 295 8.00 -12.57 -3.41
N LYS A 296 9.04 -13.16 -2.81
CA LYS A 296 10.43 -12.77 -3.04
C LYS A 296 10.85 -12.95 -4.49
N ALA A 297 10.57 -14.11 -5.10
CA ALA A 297 10.93 -14.39 -6.47
C ALA A 297 10.19 -13.48 -7.47
N LEU A 298 8.91 -13.17 -7.22
CA LEU A 298 8.14 -12.21 -8.02
C LEU A 298 8.75 -10.81 -7.95
N MET A 299 9.11 -10.35 -6.74
CA MET A 299 9.76 -9.05 -6.56
C MET A 299 11.12 -8.99 -7.27
N SER A 300 11.95 -10.03 -7.17
CA SER A 300 13.23 -10.08 -7.89
C SER A 300 13.05 -10.06 -9.42
N LYS A 301 12.04 -10.75 -9.95
CA LYS A 301 11.67 -10.64 -11.37
C LYS A 301 11.22 -9.23 -11.74
N ALA A 302 10.42 -8.59 -10.89
CA ALA A 302 9.96 -7.22 -11.11
C ALA A 302 11.13 -6.22 -11.07
N GLU A 303 12.09 -6.40 -10.18
CA GLU A 303 13.32 -5.60 -10.12
C GLU A 303 14.15 -5.76 -11.39
N ALA A 304 14.38 -6.99 -11.85
CA ALA A 304 15.09 -7.25 -13.11
C ALA A 304 14.39 -6.61 -14.31
N PHE A 305 13.06 -6.74 -14.39
CA PHE A 305 12.24 -6.13 -15.45
C PHE A 305 12.30 -4.60 -15.43
N THR A 306 12.25 -4.00 -14.25
CA THR A 306 12.20 -2.54 -14.09
C THR A 306 13.58 -1.86 -13.99
N GLY A 307 14.65 -2.64 -13.83
CA GLY A 307 16.02 -2.15 -13.62
C GLY A 307 16.59 -1.35 -14.81
N VAL A 308 16.12 -1.64 -16.02
CA VAL A 308 16.48 -0.90 -17.24
C VAL A 308 15.58 0.30 -17.53
N MET A 309 14.51 0.48 -16.74
CA MET A 309 13.56 1.57 -16.95
C MET A 309 14.04 2.85 -16.28
N PRO A 310 13.73 4.03 -16.87
CA PRO A 310 13.83 5.31 -16.17
C PRO A 310 13.08 5.26 -14.84
N TYR A 311 13.59 5.96 -13.83
CA TYR A 311 13.06 5.88 -12.47
C TYR A 311 11.54 6.14 -12.40
N TRP A 312 11.06 7.19 -13.09
CA TRP A 312 9.63 7.55 -13.11
C TRP A 312 8.73 6.39 -13.55
N LYS A 313 9.21 5.59 -14.52
CA LYS A 313 8.50 4.42 -15.04
C LYS A 313 8.60 3.24 -14.08
N ARG A 314 9.80 2.98 -13.54
CA ARG A 314 10.05 1.96 -12.51
C ARG A 314 9.14 2.18 -11.29
N ARG A 315 9.06 3.41 -10.79
CA ARG A 315 8.21 3.80 -9.66
C ARG A 315 6.73 3.49 -9.94
N GLY A 316 6.23 3.89 -11.10
CA GLY A 316 4.85 3.63 -11.49
C GLY A 316 4.52 2.13 -11.59
N VAL A 317 5.42 1.34 -12.20
CA VAL A 317 5.28 -0.12 -12.24
C VAL A 317 5.29 -0.71 -10.83
N HIS A 318 6.21 -0.27 -9.96
CA HIS A 318 6.27 -0.74 -8.57
C HIS A 318 5.00 -0.38 -7.79
N GLN A 319 4.40 0.79 -8.02
CA GLN A 319 3.12 1.16 -7.40
C GLN A 319 2.00 0.19 -7.78
N LEU A 320 1.89 -0.18 -9.05
CA LEU A 320 0.89 -1.17 -9.49
C LEU A 320 1.18 -2.56 -8.91
N MET A 321 2.45 -2.98 -8.88
CA MET A 321 2.86 -4.28 -8.34
C MET A 321 2.59 -4.42 -6.83
N ARG A 322 2.60 -3.33 -6.06
CA ARG A 322 2.24 -3.32 -4.63
C ARG A 322 0.80 -3.75 -4.35
N HIS A 323 -0.07 -3.77 -5.36
CA HIS A 323 -1.45 -4.25 -5.23
C HIS A 323 -1.58 -5.76 -5.35
N LEU A 324 -0.54 -6.47 -5.84
CA LEU A 324 -0.62 -7.92 -5.92
C LEU A 324 -0.80 -8.54 -4.52
N PRO A 325 -1.65 -9.58 -4.39
CA PRO A 325 -1.91 -10.21 -3.10
C PRO A 325 -0.62 -10.82 -2.53
N TYR A 326 -0.34 -10.44 -1.28
CA TYR A 326 0.74 -11.00 -0.47
C TYR A 326 0.12 -11.77 0.69
N GLY A 327 0.20 -13.10 0.63
CA GLY A 327 -0.35 -14.00 1.63
C GLY A 327 0.65 -14.29 2.75
N GLU A 328 0.20 -14.15 3.99
CA GLU A 328 0.87 -14.69 5.17
C GLU A 328 0.19 -15.99 5.59
N CYS A 329 0.99 -17.04 5.77
CA CYS A 329 0.51 -18.37 6.10
C CYS A 329 1.10 -18.83 7.44
N LYS A 330 0.30 -19.59 8.18
CA LYS A 330 0.70 -20.31 9.40
C LYS A 330 0.37 -21.78 9.25
N GLU A 331 1.24 -22.65 9.77
CA GLU A 331 0.93 -24.06 9.88
C GLU A 331 0.02 -24.33 11.08
N VAL A 332 -1.13 -24.96 10.83
CA VAL A 332 -2.07 -25.43 11.85
C VAL A 332 -2.62 -26.78 11.42
N GLY A 333 -2.51 -27.80 12.28
CA GLY A 333 -3.03 -29.14 11.99
C GLY A 333 -2.46 -29.77 10.73
N GLY A 334 -1.19 -29.50 10.40
CA GLY A 334 -0.52 -30.01 9.20
C GLY A 334 -0.91 -29.32 7.89
N GLN A 335 -1.76 -28.30 7.92
CA GLN A 335 -2.16 -27.50 6.77
C GLN A 335 -1.66 -26.06 6.88
N CYS A 336 -1.58 -25.36 5.74
CA CYS A 336 -1.26 -23.95 5.72
C CYS A 336 -2.56 -23.14 5.73
N LYS A 337 -2.71 -22.31 6.77
CA LYS A 337 -3.82 -21.36 6.95
C LYS A 337 -3.32 -19.98 6.55
N CYS A 338 -3.89 -19.38 5.51
CA CYS A 338 -3.37 -18.16 4.90
C CYS A 338 -4.40 -17.03 4.81
N CYS A 339 -3.94 -15.80 5.00
CA CYS A 339 -4.69 -14.57 4.77
C CYS A 339 -3.78 -13.57 4.06
N CYS A 340 -4.34 -12.64 3.29
CA CYS A 340 -3.57 -11.62 2.60
C CYS A 340 -3.65 -10.26 3.29
N HIS A 341 -2.52 -9.54 3.26
CA HIS A 341 -2.42 -8.19 3.82
C HIS A 341 -3.54 -7.28 3.25
N PRO A 342 -4.29 -6.53 4.09
CA PRO A 342 -3.98 -6.16 5.48
C PRO A 342 -4.41 -7.13 6.59
N TYR A 343 -4.83 -8.34 6.23
CA TYR A 343 -5.21 -9.39 7.16
C TYR A 343 -4.09 -10.42 7.34
N GLN A 344 -4.14 -11.14 8.46
CA GLN A 344 -3.27 -12.27 8.81
C GLN A 344 -4.11 -13.37 9.48
N PRO A 345 -3.67 -14.64 9.46
CA PRO A 345 -4.30 -15.68 10.26
C PRO A 345 -4.24 -15.33 11.76
N ASN A 346 -5.30 -15.61 12.51
CA ASN A 346 -5.27 -15.54 13.97
C ASN A 346 -4.45 -16.71 14.56
N GLU A 347 -4.34 -16.75 15.90
CA GLU A 347 -3.46 -17.70 16.59
C GLU A 347 -3.75 -19.17 16.30
N ASP A 348 -5.02 -19.58 16.23
CA ASP A 348 -5.43 -20.95 15.91
C ASP A 348 -5.66 -21.18 14.40
N GLY A 349 -5.45 -20.17 13.55
CA GLY A 349 -5.60 -20.26 12.10
C GLY A 349 -7.03 -20.52 11.61
N THR A 350 -8.06 -20.19 12.39
CA THR A 350 -9.47 -20.38 12.02
C THR A 350 -10.09 -19.18 11.30
N LYS A 351 -9.52 -17.98 11.45
CA LYS A 351 -10.04 -16.74 10.85
C LYS A 351 -8.94 -15.77 10.43
N CYS A 352 -9.28 -14.89 9.50
CA CYS A 352 -8.44 -13.74 9.17
C CYS A 352 -8.76 -12.55 10.07
N VAL A 353 -7.73 -11.96 10.66
CA VAL A 353 -7.83 -10.75 11.50
C VAL A 353 -6.93 -9.66 10.92
N LEU A 354 -7.24 -8.40 11.19
CA LEU A 354 -6.38 -7.31 10.76
C LEU A 354 -5.00 -7.43 11.41
N THR A 355 -3.97 -7.15 10.64
CA THR A 355 -2.62 -6.98 11.19
C THR A 355 -2.63 -5.85 12.23
N PRO A 356 -1.84 -5.94 13.31
CA PRO A 356 -1.77 -4.88 14.34
C PRO A 356 -1.38 -3.51 13.77
N MET A 357 -0.67 -3.51 12.64
CA MET A 357 -0.35 -2.29 11.90
C MET A 357 -1.60 -1.63 11.29
N CYS A 358 -2.57 -2.41 10.81
CA CYS A 358 -3.75 -1.93 10.12
C CYS A 358 -5.00 -1.83 11.00
N SER A 359 -4.87 -2.08 12.31
CA SER A 359 -5.94 -1.88 13.29
C SER A 359 -6.18 -0.41 13.66
N PHE A 360 -5.41 0.52 13.07
CA PHE A 360 -5.59 1.97 13.22
C PHE A 360 -6.80 2.42 12.40
N ASP A 361 -7.78 3.02 13.07
CA ASP A 361 -8.87 3.75 12.43
C ASP A 361 -9.00 5.13 13.10
N PRO A 362 -8.46 6.20 12.48
CA PRO A 362 -8.53 7.55 13.04
C PRO A 362 -9.88 8.22 12.85
N SER A 363 -10.82 7.57 12.14
CA SER A 363 -12.16 8.09 11.90
C SER A 363 -13.14 7.76 13.04
N HIS A 364 -12.76 6.85 13.94
CA HIS A 364 -13.57 6.45 15.09
C HIS A 364 -13.48 7.40 16.28
#